data_AF-A0A8S3DKJ5-F1
#
_entry.id   AF-A0A8S3DKJ5-F1
#
_cell.length_a   1.000
_cell.length_b   1.000
_cell.length_c   1.000
_cell.angle_alpha   90.00
_cell.angle_beta   90.00
_cell.angle_gamma   90.00
#
_symmetry.space_group_name_H-M   'P 1'
#
loop_
_entity.id
_entity.type
_entity.pdbx_description
1 polymer ?
#
loop_
_entity_poly.entity_id
_entity_poly.type
_entity_poly.pdbx_seq_one_letter_code
_entity_poly.pdbx_strand_id
1 'polypeptide(L)'
;MQLTFIIFAIYVYIPLAQNIQQQIELDEISIKPTVGEPWPKPQSIQTTSTRFAVHPAAFHFLTNETSQQCDLLRNAFDRYYKIIFFPQTYMLHLTDPLLADIKIHHLKETLRNVSDLGDVTLLKRLIVNIEQPCEEWPSLESNESYTLVVKREHALLDAAS
;
A
#
# COMPACT_ATOMS: atom_id res chain seq x y z
N MET A 1 45.94 20.08 -63.56
CA MET A 1 44.49 20.31 -63.75
C MET A 1 43.60 19.15 -63.23
N GLN A 2 44.05 18.36 -62.23
CA GLN A 2 43.23 17.30 -61.59
C GLN A 2 43.06 17.47 -60.08
N LEU A 3 43.77 18.40 -59.43
CA LEU A 3 43.71 18.57 -57.97
C LEU A 3 42.56 19.48 -57.48
N THR A 4 41.98 20.29 -58.36
CA THR A 4 40.92 21.26 -57.98
C THR A 4 39.53 20.64 -57.90
N PHE A 5 39.28 19.50 -58.57
CA PHE A 5 37.99 18.81 -58.53
C PHE A 5 37.74 18.03 -57.23
N ILE A 6 38.79 17.54 -56.57
CA ILE A 6 38.66 16.76 -55.32
C ILE A 6 38.30 17.68 -54.14
N ILE A 7 38.84 18.89 -54.10
CA ILE A 7 38.60 19.84 -53.00
C ILE A 7 37.15 20.35 -52.99
N PHE A 8 36.55 20.53 -54.17
CA PHE A 8 35.15 20.99 -54.28
C PHE A 8 34.14 19.92 -53.85
N ALA A 9 34.43 18.63 -54.10
CA ALA A 9 33.57 17.53 -53.65
C ALA A 9 33.56 17.37 -52.12
N ILE A 10 34.68 17.67 -51.46
CA ILE A 10 34.81 17.60 -49.99
C ILE A 10 34.06 18.76 -49.31
N TYR A 11 34.13 19.97 -49.86
CA TYR A 11 33.49 21.15 -49.25
C TYR A 11 31.95 21.19 -49.42
N VAL A 12 31.39 20.52 -50.42
CA VAL A 12 29.93 20.50 -50.64
C VAL A 12 29.22 19.38 -49.87
N TYR A 13 29.90 18.26 -49.56
CA TYR A 13 29.27 17.13 -48.86
C TYR A 13 29.41 17.16 -47.33
N ILE A 14 30.33 17.94 -46.76
CA ILE A 14 30.53 17.97 -45.31
C ILE A 14 29.50 18.81 -44.52
N PRO A 15 28.87 19.90 -45.03
CA PRO A 15 27.95 20.67 -44.20
C PRO A 15 26.52 20.08 -44.12
N LEU A 16 26.19 19.01 -44.86
CA LEU A 16 24.84 18.40 -44.81
C LEU A 16 24.68 17.32 -43.73
N ALA A 17 25.77 16.89 -43.08
CA ALA A 17 25.71 15.82 -42.07
C ALA A 17 25.66 16.33 -40.62
N GLN A 18 25.76 17.64 -40.37
CA GLN A 18 25.88 18.17 -38.99
C GLN A 18 24.62 18.85 -38.44
N ASN A 19 23.46 18.76 -39.11
CA ASN A 19 22.26 19.49 -38.68
C ASN A 19 21.09 18.62 -38.19
N ILE A 20 21.33 17.36 -37.82
CA ILE A 20 20.28 16.49 -37.24
C ILE A 20 20.85 15.73 -36.04
N GLN A 21 21.36 16.43 -35.03
CA GLN A 21 21.62 15.78 -33.75
C GLN A 21 21.53 16.75 -32.58
N GLN A 22 20.41 17.47 -32.50
CA GLN A 22 19.94 17.97 -31.22
C GLN A 22 18.73 17.13 -30.83
N GLN A 23 18.99 15.87 -30.47
CA GLN A 23 18.02 15.08 -29.73
C GLN A 23 17.87 15.76 -28.37
N ILE A 24 16.68 16.29 -28.10
CA ILE A 24 16.28 16.69 -26.76
C ILE A 24 16.31 15.42 -25.93
N GLU A 25 17.32 15.30 -25.08
CA GLU A 25 17.41 14.31 -24.01
C GLU A 25 16.28 14.66 -23.03
N LEU A 26 15.09 14.11 -23.30
CA LEU A 26 14.03 14.09 -22.32
C LEU A 26 14.53 13.12 -21.25
N ASP A 27 15.12 13.65 -20.17
CA ASP A 27 15.40 12.88 -18.97
C ASP A 27 14.10 12.17 -18.60
N GLU A 28 14.05 10.87 -18.90
CA GLU A 28 12.93 10.01 -18.58
C GLU A 28 12.88 10.00 -17.05
N ILE A 29 11.93 10.76 -16.47
CA ILE A 29 11.74 10.80 -15.03
C ILE A 29 11.36 9.38 -14.60
N SER A 30 12.36 8.61 -14.20
CA SER A 30 12.20 7.25 -13.71
C SER A 30 11.62 7.33 -12.30
N ILE A 31 10.30 7.37 -12.22
CA ILE A 31 9.59 7.32 -10.93
C ILE A 31 9.68 5.89 -10.42
N LYS A 32 10.64 5.65 -9.52
CA LYS A 32 10.70 4.38 -8.79
C LYS A 32 9.58 4.38 -7.74
N PRO A 33 8.59 3.47 -7.83
CA PRO A 33 7.52 3.43 -6.84
C PRO A 33 8.09 3.10 -5.46
N THR A 34 7.51 3.72 -4.44
CA THR A 34 7.87 3.42 -3.06
C THR A 34 7.33 2.04 -2.68
N VAL A 35 8.13 1.25 -2.00
CA VAL A 35 7.77 -0.14 -1.64
C VAL A 35 7.27 -0.13 -0.20
N GLY A 36 5.97 -0.35 -0.02
CA GLY A 36 5.36 -0.45 1.31
C GLY A 36 5.20 0.88 2.03
N GLU A 37 5.29 2.02 1.34
CA GLU A 37 4.96 3.31 1.92
C GLU A 37 3.44 3.58 1.85
N PRO A 38 2.86 4.24 2.87
CA PRO A 38 1.44 4.57 2.86
C PRO A 38 1.05 5.49 1.69
N TRP A 39 -0.09 5.19 1.08
CA TRP A 39 -0.71 6.03 0.05
C TRP A 39 -2.22 6.19 0.31
N PRO A 40 -2.77 7.42 0.32
CA PRO A 40 -2.09 8.71 0.24
C PRO A 40 -1.08 8.93 1.38
N LYS A 41 -0.11 9.82 1.16
CA LYS A 41 0.87 10.16 2.20
C LYS A 41 0.17 10.85 3.38
N PRO A 42 0.34 10.37 4.63
CA PRO A 42 -0.24 11.02 5.80
C PRO A 42 0.30 12.44 5.99
N GLN A 43 -0.49 13.31 6.63
CA GLN A 43 -0.08 14.67 6.96
C GLN A 43 1.17 14.70 7.86
N SER A 44 1.32 13.71 8.74
CA SER A 44 2.49 13.52 9.58
C SER A 44 2.78 12.04 9.72
N ILE A 45 4.05 11.66 9.59
CA ILE A 45 4.51 10.28 9.75
C ILE A 45 5.86 10.27 10.47
N GLN A 46 5.96 9.44 11.50
CA GLN A 46 7.22 9.17 12.20
C GLN A 46 7.40 7.66 12.25
N THR A 47 8.49 7.17 11.65
CA THR A 47 8.81 5.75 11.59
C THR A 47 10.03 5.42 12.43
N THR A 48 10.19 4.16 12.80
CA THR A 48 11.39 3.64 13.44
C THR A 48 11.95 2.47 12.63
N SER A 49 13.17 2.03 12.93
CA SER A 49 13.76 0.83 12.32
C SER A 49 13.18 -0.48 12.87
N THR A 50 12.36 -0.43 13.93
CA THR A 50 11.75 -1.61 14.56
C THR A 50 10.72 -2.23 13.63
N ARG A 51 10.71 -3.56 13.51
CA ARG A 51 9.77 -4.32 12.69
C ARG A 51 8.98 -5.30 13.53
N PHE A 52 7.72 -5.48 13.19
CA PHE A 52 6.83 -6.47 13.78
C PHE A 52 6.26 -7.35 12.66
N ALA A 53 6.15 -8.65 12.91
CA ALA A 53 5.41 -9.52 12.00
C ALA A 53 3.93 -9.54 12.38
N VAL A 54 3.07 -9.69 11.37
CA VAL A 54 1.64 -9.94 11.54
C VAL A 54 1.33 -11.34 11.05
N HIS A 55 0.45 -12.04 11.75
CA HIS A 55 0.08 -13.41 11.39
C HIS A 55 -1.42 -13.61 11.55
N PRO A 56 -2.12 -14.24 10.57
CA PRO A 56 -3.58 -14.33 10.56
C PRO A 56 -4.13 -15.03 11.82
N ALA A 57 -3.49 -16.11 12.29
CA ALA A 57 -3.96 -16.82 13.47
C ALA A 57 -3.73 -16.07 14.80
N ALA A 58 -2.90 -15.03 14.81
CA ALA A 58 -2.53 -14.29 16.02
C ALA A 58 -3.10 -12.87 16.06
N PHE A 59 -3.36 -12.26 14.90
CA PHE A 59 -3.78 -10.88 14.77
C PHE A 59 -5.30 -10.71 14.92
N HIS A 60 -5.72 -9.78 15.78
CA HIS A 60 -7.12 -9.49 16.04
C HIS A 60 -7.41 -7.98 16.00
N PHE A 61 -8.56 -7.61 15.42
CA PHE A 61 -9.13 -6.28 15.61
C PHE A 61 -9.95 -6.27 16.89
N LEU A 62 -9.80 -5.21 17.70
CA LEU A 62 -10.55 -5.01 18.93
C LEU A 62 -11.06 -3.57 18.95
N THR A 63 -12.22 -3.35 19.58
CA THR A 63 -12.65 -2.01 19.97
C THR A 63 -12.30 -1.77 21.44
N ASN A 64 -12.03 -0.51 21.81
CA ASN A 64 -11.99 -0.13 23.22
C ASN A 64 -13.39 -0.31 23.87
N GLU A 65 -13.46 -0.54 25.17
CA GLU A 65 -14.71 -0.68 25.93
C GLU A 65 -15.57 0.59 25.86
N THR A 66 -14.91 1.76 25.73
CA THR A 66 -15.55 3.06 25.58
C THR A 66 -15.93 3.40 24.13
N SER A 67 -15.47 2.61 23.16
CA SER A 67 -15.71 2.86 21.74
C SER A 67 -17.07 2.33 21.33
N GLN A 68 -17.73 3.04 20.41
CA GLN A 68 -18.98 2.55 19.84
C GLN A 68 -18.75 1.25 19.07
N GLN A 69 -19.63 0.26 19.29
CA GLN A 69 -19.68 -0.95 18.48
C GLN A 69 -20.81 -0.81 17.45
N CYS A 70 -20.47 -0.93 16.17
CA CYS A 70 -21.45 -0.85 15.09
C CYS A 70 -21.09 -1.78 13.93
N ASP A 71 -22.08 -2.07 13.10
CA ASP A 71 -21.92 -2.95 11.95
C ASP A 71 -20.88 -2.44 10.96
N LEU A 72 -20.75 -1.12 10.81
CA LEU A 72 -19.75 -0.49 9.96
C LEU A 72 -18.32 -0.93 10.37
N LEU A 73 -17.99 -0.83 11.67
CA LEU A 73 -16.66 -1.23 12.18
C LEU A 73 -16.46 -2.74 12.09
N ARG A 74 -17.47 -3.54 12.43
CA ARG A 74 -17.40 -5.00 12.31
C ARG A 74 -17.11 -5.43 10.86
N ASN A 75 -17.83 -4.84 9.90
CA ASN A 75 -17.67 -5.12 8.48
C ASN A 75 -16.31 -4.60 7.97
N ALA A 76 -15.84 -3.46 8.50
CA ALA A 76 -14.51 -2.96 8.21
C ALA A 76 -13.42 -3.92 8.70
N PHE A 77 -13.52 -4.45 9.92
CA PHE A 77 -12.55 -5.39 10.47
C PHE A 77 -12.47 -6.68 9.65
N ASP A 78 -13.60 -7.28 9.29
CA ASP A 78 -13.61 -8.47 8.42
C ASP A 78 -12.99 -8.18 7.05
N ARG A 79 -13.34 -7.04 6.44
CA ARG A 79 -12.77 -6.60 5.16
C ARG A 79 -11.26 -6.40 5.25
N TYR A 80 -10.76 -5.64 6.22
CA TYR A 80 -9.34 -5.36 6.35
C TYR A 80 -8.55 -6.61 6.75
N TYR A 81 -9.10 -7.51 7.55
CA TYR A 81 -8.49 -8.80 7.82
C TYR A 81 -8.24 -9.60 6.53
N LYS A 82 -9.25 -9.67 5.64
CA LYS A 82 -9.13 -10.32 4.32
C LYS A 82 -8.10 -9.63 3.43
N ILE A 83 -8.07 -8.29 3.41
CA ILE A 83 -7.08 -7.52 2.62
C ILE A 83 -5.65 -7.78 3.11
N ILE A 84 -5.42 -7.77 4.43
CA ILE A 84 -4.08 -7.92 5.01
C ILE A 84 -3.52 -9.32 4.78
N PHE A 85 -4.33 -10.37 5.00
CA PHE A 85 -3.83 -11.74 5.02
C PHE A 85 -4.16 -12.58 3.78
N PHE A 86 -5.14 -12.18 2.98
CA PHE A 86 -5.59 -12.96 1.83
C PHE A 86 -5.90 -12.08 0.58
N PRO A 87 -5.00 -11.17 0.17
CA PRO A 87 -5.29 -10.16 -0.86
C PRO A 87 -5.71 -10.75 -2.21
N GLN A 88 -5.12 -11.88 -2.63
CA GLN A 88 -5.50 -12.52 -3.89
C GLN A 88 -6.94 -13.06 -3.84
N THR A 89 -7.33 -13.67 -2.73
CA THR A 89 -8.72 -14.17 -2.58
C THR A 89 -9.71 -13.02 -2.45
N TYR A 90 -9.32 -11.92 -1.81
CA TYR A 90 -10.15 -10.72 -1.74
C TYR A 90 -10.43 -10.15 -3.13
N MET A 91 -9.40 -10.03 -4.00
CA MET A 91 -9.61 -9.61 -5.39
C MET A 91 -10.51 -10.57 -6.16
N LEU A 92 -10.37 -11.90 -5.95
CA LEU A 92 -11.25 -12.88 -6.58
C LEU A 92 -12.70 -12.75 -6.11
N HIS A 93 -12.96 -12.47 -4.83
CA HIS A 93 -14.31 -12.27 -4.29
C HIS A 93 -15.06 -11.11 -4.95
N LEU A 94 -14.35 -10.10 -5.46
CA LEU A 94 -14.96 -9.00 -6.21
C LEU A 94 -15.46 -9.43 -7.60
N THR A 95 -14.93 -10.54 -8.12
CA THR A 95 -15.28 -11.07 -9.45
C THR A 95 -16.19 -12.30 -9.39
N ASP A 96 -16.01 -13.16 -8.38
CA ASP A 96 -16.80 -14.37 -8.12
C ASP A 96 -16.80 -14.66 -6.60
N PRO A 97 -17.87 -14.31 -5.88
CA PRO A 97 -17.97 -14.49 -4.43
C PRO A 97 -17.89 -15.95 -3.99
N LEU A 98 -18.46 -16.88 -4.77
CA LEU A 98 -18.64 -18.27 -4.36
C LEU A 98 -17.30 -19.04 -4.35
N LEU A 99 -16.43 -18.73 -5.31
CA LEU A 99 -15.10 -19.35 -5.43
C LEU A 99 -14.11 -18.83 -4.40
N ALA A 100 -14.25 -17.58 -3.96
CA ALA A 100 -13.35 -16.96 -3.01
C ALA A 100 -13.48 -17.55 -1.60
N ASP A 101 -14.70 -17.82 -1.14
CA ASP A 101 -14.96 -18.34 0.21
C ASP A 101 -14.36 -19.73 0.44
N ILE A 102 -14.44 -20.61 -0.55
CA ILE A 102 -13.85 -21.97 -0.50
C ILE A 102 -12.33 -21.91 -0.35
N LYS A 103 -11.66 -21.02 -1.08
CA LYS A 103 -10.20 -20.87 -1.02
C LYS A 103 -9.72 -20.29 0.31
N ILE A 104 -10.45 -19.32 0.85
CA ILE A 104 -10.12 -18.71 2.15
C ILE A 104 -10.19 -19.75 3.27
N HIS A 105 -11.20 -20.62 3.26
CA HIS A 105 -11.33 -21.66 4.29
C HIS A 105 -10.10 -22.59 4.31
N HIS A 106 -9.71 -23.09 3.14
CA HIS A 106 -8.54 -23.98 3.02
C HIS A 106 -7.22 -23.29 3.41
N LEU A 107 -7.04 -22.02 3.03
CA LEU A 107 -5.85 -21.23 3.39
C LEU A 107 -5.79 -20.95 4.91
N LYS A 108 -6.93 -20.70 5.55
CA LYS A 108 -6.99 -20.50 7.00
C LYS A 108 -6.56 -21.73 7.77
N GLU A 109 -6.83 -22.94 7.28
CA GLU A 109 -6.43 -24.19 7.93
C GLU A 109 -4.93 -24.45 7.84
N THR A 110 -4.31 -24.17 6.70
CA THR A 110 -2.85 -24.32 6.52
C THR A 110 -2.04 -23.25 7.26
N LEU A 111 -2.57 -22.04 7.44
CA LEU A 111 -1.90 -20.92 8.11
C LEU A 111 -2.09 -20.91 9.65
N ARG A 112 -2.61 -21.96 10.28
CA ARG A 112 -2.80 -22.00 11.74
C ARG A 112 -1.49 -22.15 12.53
N ASN A 113 -0.42 -22.61 11.89
CA ASN A 113 0.83 -22.94 12.59
C ASN A 113 1.69 -21.69 12.83
N VAL A 114 1.41 -20.99 13.92
CA VAL A 114 2.20 -19.83 14.42
C VAL A 114 3.65 -20.23 14.76
N SER A 115 3.92 -21.52 14.96
CA SER A 115 5.21 -22.08 15.37
C SER A 115 6.35 -21.89 14.37
N ASP A 116 6.07 -21.52 13.11
CA ASP A 116 7.08 -21.33 12.06
C ASP A 116 7.69 -19.91 12.06
N LEU A 117 7.21 -19.01 12.93
CA LEU A 117 7.61 -17.60 12.97
C LEU A 117 8.91 -17.32 13.76
N GLY A 118 9.54 -18.32 14.38
CA GLY A 118 10.76 -18.14 15.18
C GLY A 118 10.60 -17.10 16.30
N ASP A 119 11.70 -16.42 16.67
CA ASP A 119 11.73 -15.34 17.67
C ASP A 119 11.39 -13.96 17.08
N VAL A 120 10.37 -13.89 16.23
CA VAL A 120 9.92 -12.62 15.64
C VAL A 120 8.85 -12.01 16.54
N THR A 121 9.01 -10.73 16.88
CA THR A 121 7.99 -10.01 17.67
C THR A 121 6.72 -9.82 16.84
N LEU A 122 5.63 -10.43 17.29
CA LEU A 122 4.33 -10.34 16.63
C LEU A 122 3.57 -9.09 17.08
N LEU A 123 2.99 -8.37 16.11
CA LEU A 123 1.90 -7.44 16.35
C LEU A 123 0.61 -8.26 16.42
N LYS A 124 0.01 -8.36 17.62
CA LYS A 124 -1.08 -9.29 17.91
C LYS A 124 -2.46 -8.64 17.80
N ARG A 125 -2.55 -7.32 17.90
CA ARG A 125 -3.84 -6.63 17.89
C ARG A 125 -3.77 -5.21 17.35
N LEU A 126 -4.83 -4.79 16.69
CA LEU A 126 -5.15 -3.38 16.44
C LEU A 126 -6.38 -3.02 17.27
N ILE A 127 -6.20 -2.09 18.20
CA ILE A 127 -7.29 -1.55 19.03
C ILE A 127 -7.76 -0.27 18.35
N VAL A 128 -9.04 -0.24 18.00
CA VAL A 128 -9.71 0.88 17.35
C VAL A 128 -10.60 1.57 18.37
N ASN A 129 -10.44 2.89 18.46
CA ASN A 129 -11.18 3.75 19.36
C ASN A 129 -11.83 4.86 18.53
N ILE A 130 -13.16 4.84 18.47
CA ILE A 130 -13.97 5.88 17.83
C ILE A 130 -14.69 6.65 18.93
N GLU A 131 -14.49 7.97 18.96
CA GLU A 131 -15.05 8.84 19.99
C GLU A 131 -16.56 9.06 19.82
N GLN A 132 -17.02 9.19 18.57
CA GLN A 132 -18.40 9.47 18.23
C GLN A 132 -19.19 8.20 17.86
N PRO A 133 -20.52 8.19 18.02
CA PRO A 133 -21.33 7.10 17.51
C PRO A 133 -21.21 7.01 15.99
N CYS A 134 -21.25 5.78 15.46
CA CYS A 134 -21.12 5.58 14.01
C CYS A 134 -22.22 6.32 13.25
N GLU A 135 -21.80 7.22 12.37
CA GLU A 135 -22.68 7.91 11.43
C GLU A 135 -23.16 6.94 10.35
N GLU A 136 -24.44 7.03 9.97
CA GLU A 136 -24.97 6.21 8.87
C GLU A 136 -24.46 6.72 7.51
N TRP A 137 -24.30 8.04 7.38
CA TRP A 137 -23.92 8.71 6.15
C TRP A 137 -22.86 9.78 6.42
N PRO A 138 -21.79 9.86 5.61
CA PRO A 138 -20.82 10.93 5.74
C PRO A 138 -21.41 12.26 5.28
N SER A 139 -20.82 13.36 5.79
CA SER A 139 -21.14 14.73 5.43
C SER A 139 -19.86 15.50 5.07
N LEU A 140 -19.99 16.71 4.54
CA LEU A 140 -18.83 17.59 4.30
C LEU A 140 -18.11 17.98 5.59
N GLU A 141 -18.79 17.89 6.73
CA GLU A 141 -18.27 18.21 8.06
C GLU A 141 -17.79 16.97 8.82
N SER A 142 -17.84 15.77 8.22
CA SER A 142 -17.39 14.54 8.89
C SER A 142 -15.89 14.61 9.19
N ASN A 143 -15.50 14.13 10.37
CA ASN A 143 -14.13 14.28 10.85
C ASN A 143 -13.31 13.00 10.61
N GLU A 144 -12.68 12.93 9.44
CA GLU A 144 -11.83 11.78 9.05
C GLU A 144 -10.41 11.81 9.66
N SER A 145 -10.16 12.64 10.68
CA SER A 145 -8.85 12.68 11.34
C SER A 145 -8.64 11.46 12.24
N TYR A 146 -7.44 10.90 12.18
CA TYR A 146 -7.04 9.77 13.03
C TYR A 146 -5.56 9.84 13.41
N THR A 147 -5.23 9.17 14.51
CA THR A 147 -3.85 8.89 14.91
C THR A 147 -3.65 7.38 14.96
N LEU A 148 -2.62 6.88 14.27
CA LEU A 148 -2.22 5.48 14.32
C LEU A 148 -0.86 5.36 15.01
N VAL A 149 -0.82 4.65 16.14
CA VAL A 149 0.41 4.40 16.89
C VAL A 149 0.70 2.91 16.96
N VAL A 150 1.80 2.48 16.34
CA VAL A 150 2.24 1.08 16.35
C VAL A 150 3.28 0.88 17.44
N LYS A 151 2.96 0.02 18.43
CA LYS A 151 3.82 -0.32 19.56
C LYS A 151 4.06 -1.83 19.61
N ARG A 152 4.88 -2.27 20.57
CA ARG A 152 5.14 -3.70 20.80
C ARG A 152 3.82 -4.42 21.09
N GLU A 153 3.58 -5.51 20.35
CA GLU A 153 2.40 -6.38 20.43
C GLU A 153 1.03 -5.78 20.07
N HIS A 154 0.90 -4.46 19.97
CA HIS A 154 -0.37 -3.84 19.62
C HIS A 154 -0.20 -2.51 18.88
N ALA A 155 -1.19 -2.18 18.06
CA ALA A 155 -1.38 -0.86 17.49
C ALA A 155 -2.65 -0.22 18.07
N LEU A 156 -2.65 1.11 18.16
CA LEU A 156 -3.79 1.92 18.59
C LEU A 156 -4.18 2.82 17.42
N LEU A 157 -5.45 2.79 17.04
CA LEU A 157 -6.06 3.75 16.11
C LEU A 157 -7.11 4.54 16.89
N ASP A 158 -6.83 5.81 17.10
CA ASP A 158 -7.76 6.76 17.71
C ASP A 158 -8.30 7.69 16.62
N ALA A 159 -9.62 7.76 16.48
CA ALA A 159 -10.29 8.58 15.49
C ALA A 159 -11.53 9.25 16.08
N ALA A 160 -11.89 10.42 15.53
CA ALA A 160 -13.03 11.18 16.01
C ALA A 160 -14.37 10.50 15.65
N SER A 161 -14.52 10.00 14.41
CA SER A 161 -15.75 9.39 13.87
C SER A 161 -15.44 8.24 12.92
#